data_AF-A0A401HXE7-F1
#
_entry.id   AF-A0A401HXE7-F1
#
_cell.length_a   1.000
_cell.length_b   1.000
_cell.length_c   1.000
_cell.angle_alpha   90.00
_cell.angle_beta   90.00
_cell.angle_gamma   90.00
#
_symmetry.space_group_name_H-M   'P 1'
#
loop_
_entity.id
_entity.type
_entity.pdbx_description
1 polymer ?
#
loop_
_entity_poly.entity_id
_entity_poly.type
_entity_poly.pdbx_seq_one_letter_code
_entity_poly.pdbx_strand_id
1 'polypeptide(L)'
;MEAIVQPEDYFMLSGIQHYAFCPRQWALIHIEQQWKENVLTTEGNDVHRLVDDPTFDETRGDKRTVRSMPLVSDRLGIRGIADMVEFCRQDTPSGETVLLEGREGH
;
A
#
# COMPACT_ATOMS: atom_id res chain seq x y z
N MET A 1 -16.01 5.39 23.97
CA MET A 1 -15.55 6.58 23.24
C MET A 1 -14.44 6.08 22.34
N GLU A 2 -14.74 5.81 21.07
CA GLU A 2 -13.72 5.40 20.10
C GLU A 2 -12.78 6.60 19.91
N ALA A 3 -11.50 6.40 20.20
CA ALA A 3 -10.49 7.40 19.88
C ALA A 3 -10.46 7.54 18.35
N ILE A 4 -10.65 8.75 17.85
CA ILE A 4 -10.48 9.04 16.43
C ILE A 4 -8.97 9.00 16.19
N VAL A 5 -8.47 7.85 15.73
CA VAL A 5 -7.07 7.67 15.33
C VAL A 5 -6.86 8.52 14.08
N GLN A 6 -6.01 9.54 14.17
CA GLN A 6 -5.72 10.37 13.00
C GLN A 6 -4.85 9.59 12.01
N PRO A 7 -4.90 9.86 10.71
CA PRO A 7 -4.06 9.18 9.71
C PRO A 7 -2.55 9.22 10.04
N GLU A 8 -2.09 10.27 10.70
CA GLU A 8 -0.72 10.42 11.22
C GLU A 8 -0.37 9.49 12.39
N ASP A 9 -1.36 8.94 13.10
CA ASP A 9 -1.16 8.00 14.20
C ASP A 9 -0.89 6.56 13.70
N TYR A 10 -1.15 6.28 12.41
CA TYR A 10 -0.89 4.97 11.80
C TYR A 10 0.58 4.80 11.42
N PHE A 11 1.15 3.68 11.82
CA PHE A 11 2.51 3.32 11.48
C PHE A 11 2.64 2.95 10.00
N MET A 12 3.67 3.46 9.33
CA MET A 12 3.91 3.13 7.93
C MET A 12 4.35 1.67 7.78
N LEU A 13 3.71 0.93 6.87
CA LEU A 13 4.05 -0.45 6.56
C LEU A 13 5.52 -0.58 6.13
N SER A 14 6.03 0.36 5.34
CA SER A 14 7.45 0.44 4.97
C SER A 14 8.38 0.66 6.17
N GLY A 15 7.90 1.33 7.22
CA GLY A 15 8.61 1.47 8.49
C GLY A 15 8.93 0.12 9.15
N ILE A 16 8.05 -0.88 9.00
CA ILE A 16 8.30 -2.22 9.56
C ILE A 16 9.51 -2.86 8.86
N GLN A 17 9.57 -2.74 7.53
CA GLN A 17 10.67 -3.27 6.73
C GLN A 17 12.00 -2.55 7.05
N HIS A 18 12.01 -1.22 7.15
CA HIS A 18 13.21 -0.46 7.52
C HIS A 18 13.74 -0.87 8.91
N TYR A 19 12.85 -1.09 9.89
CA TYR A 19 13.24 -1.52 11.23
C TYR A 19 13.77 -2.96 11.23
N ALA A 20 13.08 -3.87 10.52
CA ALA A 20 13.48 -5.27 10.39
C ALA A 20 14.84 -5.42 9.71
N PHE A 21 15.16 -4.56 8.74
CA PHE A 21 16.48 -4.50 8.12
C PHE A 21 17.55 -3.99 9.10
N CYS A 22 17.32 -2.81 9.70
CA CYS A 22 18.23 -2.26 10.70
C CYS A 22 17.55 -1.15 11.54
N PRO A 23 17.48 -1.28 12.88
CA PRO A 23 16.92 -0.22 13.75
C PRO A 23 17.61 1.14 13.59
N ARG A 24 18.93 1.15 13.31
CA ARG A 24 19.67 2.39 13.04
C ARG A 24 19.27 3.02 11.71
N GLN A 25 19.03 2.23 10.66
CA GLN A 25 18.49 2.76 9.41
C GLN A 25 17.11 3.35 9.62
N TRP A 26 16.24 2.65 10.37
CA TRP A 26 14.92 3.17 10.71
C TRP A 26 14.99 4.52 11.43
N ALA A 27 15.87 4.67 12.43
CA ALA A 27 16.05 5.92 13.15
C ALA A 27 16.56 7.05 12.22
N LEU A 28 17.53 6.75 11.35
CA LEU A 28 18.01 7.72 10.37
C LEU A 28 16.87 8.23 9.48
N ILE A 29 16.03 7.33 8.98
CA ILE A 29 14.93 7.67 8.06
C ILE A 29 13.81 8.41 8.78
N HIS A 30 13.32 7.87 9.90
CA HIS A 30 12.05 8.30 10.50
C HIS A 30 12.22 9.30 11.65
N ILE A 31 13.35 9.30 12.35
CA ILE A 31 13.65 10.27 13.43
C ILE A 31 14.51 11.41 12.89
N GLU A 32 15.67 11.08 12.31
CA GLU A 32 16.65 12.07 11.88
C GLU A 32 16.35 12.66 10.48
N GLN A 33 15.36 12.11 9.77
CA GLN A 33 14.93 12.54 8.44
C GLN A 33 16.09 12.56 7.43
N GLN A 34 16.98 11.58 7.54
CA GLN A 34 18.14 11.36 6.68
C GLN A 34 17.87 10.21 5.70
N TRP A 35 17.82 10.54 4.42
CA TRP A 35 17.75 9.58 3.34
C TRP A 35 18.75 9.92 2.25
N LYS A 36 19.42 8.88 1.72
CA LYS A 36 20.31 9.02 0.57
C LYS A 36 20.07 7.87 -0.39
N GLU A 37 19.70 8.24 -1.61
CA GLU A 37 19.55 7.31 -2.71
C GLU A 37 20.87 6.58 -3.02
N ASN A 38 20.77 5.29 -3.29
CA ASN A 38 21.83 4.48 -3.87
C ASN A 38 21.39 3.93 -5.23
N VAL A 39 22.29 3.23 -5.93
CA VAL A 39 22.03 2.68 -7.26
C VAL A 39 20.80 1.77 -7.27
N LEU A 40 20.68 0.85 -6.29
CA LEU A 40 19.58 -0.10 -6.22
C LEU A 40 18.23 0.59 -5.99
N THR A 41 18.21 1.62 -5.13
CA THR A 41 16.98 2.40 -4.88
C THR A 41 16.60 3.22 -6.10
N THR A 42 17.58 3.75 -6.83
CA THR A 42 17.35 4.52 -8.07
C THR A 42 16.78 3.63 -9.17
N GLU A 43 17.38 2.45 -9.39
CA GLU A 43 16.88 1.45 -10.34
C GLU A 43 15.48 0.96 -9.96
N GLY A 44 15.24 0.75 -8.67
CA GLY A 44 13.91 0.40 -8.14
C GLY A 44 12.88 1.48 -8.46
N ASN A 45 13.22 2.76 -8.25
CA ASN A 45 12.34 3.88 -8.56
C ASN A 45 12.00 3.96 -10.05
N ASP A 46 12.94 3.68 -10.96
CA ASP A 46 12.68 3.69 -12.40
C ASP A 46 11.63 2.66 -12.81
N VAL A 47 11.68 1.45 -12.23
CA VAL A 47 10.67 0.40 -12.45
C VAL A 47 9.34 0.76 -11.76
N HIS A 48 9.42 1.28 -10.53
CA HIS A 48 8.25 1.65 -9.72
C HIS A 48 7.39 2.73 -10.38
N ARG A 49 7.96 3.64 -11.19
CA ARG A 49 7.19 4.61 -11.99
C ARG A 49 6.10 3.97 -12.87
N LEU A 50 6.24 2.70 -13.27
CA LEU A 50 5.22 2.00 -14.04
C LEU A 50 3.96 1.69 -13.23
N VAL A 51 4.04 1.75 -11.90
CA VAL A 51 2.99 1.41 -10.95
C VAL A 51 2.66 2.56 -9.99
N ASP A 52 3.34 3.70 -10.11
CA ASP A 52 3.15 4.89 -9.27
C ASP A 52 2.16 5.91 -9.87
N ASP A 53 1.00 5.44 -10.31
CA ASP A 53 -0.07 6.31 -10.83
C ASP A 53 -1.40 6.00 -10.11
N PRO A 54 -1.81 6.81 -9.11
CA PRO A 54 -3.05 6.59 -8.37
C PRO A 54 -4.32 6.84 -9.20
N THR A 55 -4.19 7.40 -10.41
CA THR A 55 -5.32 7.64 -11.31
C THR A 55 -5.59 6.47 -12.24
N PHE A 56 -4.68 5.50 -12.30
CA PHE A 56 -4.85 4.31 -13.11
C PHE A 56 -5.86 3.35 -12.46
N ASP A 57 -7.00 3.16 -13.14
CA ASP A 57 -8.01 2.15 -12.85
C ASP A 57 -8.49 1.57 -14.17
N GLU A 58 -8.12 0.32 -14.44
CA GLU A 58 -8.48 -0.38 -15.67
C GLU A 58 -9.34 -1.60 -15.34
N THR A 59 -10.34 -1.88 -16.17
CA THR A 59 -11.13 -3.11 -16.10
C THR A 59 -11.13 -3.80 -17.46
N ARG A 60 -10.71 -5.06 -17.49
CA ARG A 60 -10.68 -5.92 -18.69
C ARG A 60 -11.33 -7.26 -18.38
N GLY A 61 -12.56 -7.43 -18.87
CA GLY A 61 -13.36 -8.62 -18.54
C GLY A 61 -13.58 -8.73 -17.03
N ASP A 62 -13.15 -9.85 -16.46
CA ASP A 62 -13.35 -10.16 -15.03
C ASP A 62 -12.22 -9.63 -14.14
N LYS A 63 -11.25 -8.91 -14.70
CA LYS A 63 -10.11 -8.35 -13.96
C LYS A 63 -10.21 -6.84 -13.87
N ARG A 64 -9.97 -6.30 -12.68
CA ARG A 64 -9.76 -4.87 -12.45
C ARG A 64 -8.37 -4.66 -11.86
N THR A 65 -7.61 -3.72 -12.41
CA THR A 65 -6.28 -3.38 -11.92
C THR A 65 -6.26 -1.91 -11.50
N VAL A 66 -5.83 -1.65 -10.27
CA VAL A 66 -5.58 -0.31 -9.73
C VAL A 66 -4.12 -0.20 -9.29
N ARG A 67 -3.60 1.03 -9.27
CA ARG A 67 -2.22 1.34 -8.87
C ARG A 67 -2.18 2.34 -7.73
N SER A 68 -1.06 2.38 -7.02
CA SER A 68 -0.85 3.23 -5.84
C SER A 68 -2.03 3.22 -4.86
N MET A 69 -2.57 2.03 -4.58
CA MET A 69 -3.78 1.87 -3.77
C MET A 69 -3.45 2.07 -2.28
N PRO A 70 -4.07 3.04 -1.58
CA PRO A 70 -3.89 3.21 -0.15
C PRO A 70 -4.42 2.00 0.63
N LEU A 71 -3.66 1.54 1.62
CA LEU A 71 -4.01 0.46 2.53
C LEU A 71 -4.04 0.99 3.96
N VAL A 72 -5.06 0.60 4.72
CA VAL A 72 -5.20 0.94 6.15
C VAL A 72 -5.69 -0.29 6.91
N SER A 73 -5.16 -0.50 8.11
CA SER A 73 -5.68 -1.48 9.06
C SER A 73 -5.81 -0.85 10.44
N ASP A 74 -7.03 -0.52 10.83
CA ASP A 74 -7.36 0.07 12.14
C ASP A 74 -6.99 -0.86 13.30
N ARG A 75 -7.25 -2.16 13.11
CA ARG A 75 -6.92 -3.19 14.11
C ARG A 75 -5.43 -3.26 14.41
N LEU A 76 -4.59 -3.04 13.40
CA LEU A 76 -3.13 -3.12 13.53
C LEU A 76 -2.49 -1.74 13.72
N GLY A 77 -3.22 -0.64 13.49
CA GLY A 77 -2.68 0.72 13.51
C GLY A 77 -1.62 0.95 12.43
N ILE A 78 -1.75 0.32 11.26
CA ILE A 78 -0.79 0.45 10.14
C ILE A 78 -1.44 1.02 8.89
N ARG A 79 -0.65 1.77 8.11
CA ARG A 79 -1.02 2.29 6.79
C ARG A 79 0.10 2.07 5.77
N GLY A 80 -0.25 2.02 4.50
CA GLY A 80 0.71 1.89 3.41
C GLY A 80 0.09 2.19 2.06
N ILE A 81 0.87 1.98 1.00
CA ILE A 81 0.42 2.06 -0.38
C ILE A 81 0.85 0.76 -1.05
N ALA A 82 -0.09 0.07 -1.69
CA ALA A 82 0.23 -1.04 -2.57
C ALA A 82 0.50 -0.51 -3.98
N ASP A 83 1.60 -0.95 -4.57
CA ASP A 83 2.00 -0.56 -5.92
C ASP A 83 0.92 -0.90 -6.96
N MET A 84 0.36 -2.10 -6.88
CA MET A 84 -0.70 -2.56 -7.76
C MET A 84 -1.60 -3.58 -7.03
N VAL A 85 -2.91 -3.47 -7.25
CA VAL A 85 -3.89 -4.46 -6.80
C VAL A 85 -4.71 -4.92 -8.00
N GLU A 86 -4.73 -6.24 -8.22
CA GLU A 86 -5.62 -6.88 -9.19
C GLU A 86 -6.79 -7.53 -8.45
N PHE A 87 -8.00 -7.13 -8.78
CA PHE A 87 -9.24 -7.77 -8.34
C PHE A 87 -9.72 -8.71 -9.45
N CYS A 88 -10.13 -9.91 -9.07
CA CYS A 88 -10.71 -10.91 -9.97
C CYS A 88 -12.15 -11.15 -9.55
N ARG A 89 -13.12 -10.86 -10.44
CA ARG A 89 -14.55 -11.03 -10.15
C ARG A 89 -14.82 -12.47 -9.74
N GLN A 90 -15.48 -12.63 -8.60
CA GLN A 90 -16.06 -13.88 -8.15
C GLN A 90 -17.58 -13.77 -8.14
N ASP A 91 -18.25 -14.78 -8.67
CA ASP A 91 -19.72 -14.84 -8.63
C ASP A 91 -20.23 -15.38 -7.29
N THR A 92 -19.36 -16.02 -6.50
CA THR A 92 -19.68 -16.57 -5.18
C THR A 92 -18.79 -15.95 -4.11
N PRO A 93 -19.35 -15.40 -3.02
CA PRO A 93 -18.56 -14.82 -1.95
C PRO A 93 -17.75 -15.91 -1.21
N SER A 94 -16.55 -15.54 -0.79
CA SER A 94 -15.68 -16.34 0.07
C SER A 94 -15.05 -15.47 1.16
N GLY A 95 -14.29 -16.07 2.07
CA GLY A 95 -13.52 -15.33 3.08
C GLY A 95 -12.41 -14.44 2.49
N GLU A 96 -12.15 -14.54 1.19
CA GLU A 96 -11.10 -13.81 0.46
C GLU A 96 -11.68 -12.76 -0.50
N THR A 97 -13.01 -12.65 -0.61
CA THR A 97 -13.67 -11.70 -1.52
C THR A 97 -14.05 -10.40 -0.82
N VAL A 98 -14.18 -9.31 -1.60
CA VAL A 98 -14.58 -8.00 -1.08
C VAL A 98 -15.55 -7.33 -2.05
N LEU A 99 -16.68 -6.83 -1.51
CA LEU A 99 -17.61 -6.05 -2.30
C LEU A 99 -17.01 -4.68 -2.62
N LEU A 100 -16.99 -4.34 -3.91
CA LEU A 100 -16.57 -3.03 -4.39
C LEU A 100 -17.80 -2.20 -4.73
N GLU A 101 -17.88 -0.99 -4.15
CA GLU A 101 -19.01 -0.09 -4.38
C GLU A 101 -19.19 0.21 -5.89
N GLY A 102 -20.44 0.13 -6.36
CA GLY A 102 -20.78 0.39 -7.76
C GLY A 102 -20.36 -0.69 -8.75
N ARG A 103 -19.97 -1.89 -8.30
CA ARG A 103 -19.58 -3.00 -9.17
C ARG A 103 -20.37 -4.28 -8.84
N GLU A 104 -20.65 -5.06 -9.88
CA GLU A 104 -21.27 -6.38 -9.75
C GLU A 104 -20.22 -7.47 -9.47
N GLY A 105 -20.60 -8.47 -8.67
CA GLY A 105 -19.71 -9.54 -8.23
C GLY A 105 -18.97 -9.21 -6.93
N HIS A 106 -18.15 -10.17 -6.50
CA HIS A 106 -17.35 -10.14 -5.28
C HIS A 106 -15.84 -10.18 -5.57
#